data_AF-A0A9E1RYL7-F1
#
_entry.id   AF-A0A9E1RYL7-F1
#
_cell.length_a   1.000
_cell.length_b   1.000
_cell.length_c   1.000
_cell.angle_alpha   90.00
_cell.angle_beta   90.00
_cell.angle_gamma   90.00
#
_symmetry.space_group_name_H-M   'P 1'
#
loop_
_entity.id
_entity.type
_entity.pdbx_description
1 polymer ?
#
loop_
_entity_poly.entity_id
_entity_poly.type
_entity_poly.pdbx_seq_one_letter_code
_entity_poly.pdbx_strand_id
1 'polypeptide(L)'
;MVKLVAYTEFKDALEQAAAVEEALLPNELEMLHSLIAKYGEPLDLDPFDVTALEVILRNVEVRKGYRIDVKKDPARVIDLPRVKE
;
A
#
# COMPACT_ATOMS: atom_id res chain seq x y z
N MET A 1 27.97 -3.61 2.08
CA MET A 1 27.48 -2.44 1.30
C MET A 1 25.98 -2.48 1.00
N VAL A 2 25.33 -3.65 0.94
CA VAL A 2 23.90 -3.81 0.62
C VAL A 2 22.93 -3.13 1.61
N LYS A 3 23.27 -3.07 2.91
CA LYS A 3 22.37 -2.52 3.95
C LYS A 3 22.04 -1.03 3.77
N LEU A 4 22.99 -0.22 3.29
CA LEU A 4 22.78 1.21 3.12
C LEU A 4 21.89 1.52 1.91
N VAL A 5 22.04 0.76 0.82
CA VAL A 5 21.20 0.91 -0.38
C VAL A 5 19.76 0.54 -0.09
N ALA A 6 19.53 -0.58 0.62
CA ALA A 6 18.20 -0.96 1.06
C ALA A 6 17.58 0.11 1.99
N TYR A 7 18.39 0.69 2.88
CA TYR A 7 17.94 1.77 3.77
C TYR A 7 17.53 3.03 3.01
N THR A 8 18.29 3.42 1.98
CA THR A 8 17.92 4.56 1.13
C THR A 8 16.63 4.28 0.35
N GLU A 9 16.49 3.08 -0.24
CA GLU A 9 15.27 2.70 -0.97
C GLU A 9 14.04 2.70 -0.06
N PHE A 10 14.19 2.22 1.18
CA PHE A 10 13.13 2.28 2.18
C PHE A 10 12.77 3.72 2.55
N LYS A 11 13.76 4.61 2.73
CA LYS A 11 13.51 6.02 3.01
C LYS A 11 12.78 6.71 1.86
N ASP A 12 13.16 6.42 0.62
CA ASP A 12 12.46 6.94 -0.55
C ASP A 12 10.99 6.47 -0.59
N ALA A 13 10.72 5.21 -0.26
CA ALA A 13 9.36 4.67 -0.18
C ALA A 13 8.56 5.32 0.96
N LEU A 14 9.20 5.59 2.10
CA LEU A 14 8.58 6.25 3.25
C LEU A 14 8.20 7.70 2.93
N GLU A 15 9.07 8.42 2.22
CA GLU A 15 8.79 9.78 1.74
C GLU A 15 7.66 9.80 0.71
N GLN A 16 7.62 8.83 -0.21
CA GLN A 16 6.51 8.68 -1.15
C GLN A 16 5.18 8.43 -0.44
N ALA A 17 5.17 7.59 0.61
CA ALA A 17 3.98 7.32 1.39
C ALA A 17 3.50 8.57 2.17
N ALA A 18 4.44 9.35 2.72
CA ALA A 18 4.14 10.64 3.36
C ALA A 18 3.59 11.68 2.37
N ALA A 19 4.06 11.69 1.12
CA ALA A 19 3.53 12.58 0.09
C ALA A 19 2.07 12.31 -0.28
N VAL A 20 1.54 11.12 0.05
CA VAL A 20 0.14 10.72 -0.20
C VAL A 20 -0.66 10.52 1.09
N GLU A 21 -0.21 11.09 2.21
CA GLU A 21 -0.80 10.94 3.54
C GLU A 21 -2.31 11.19 3.57
N GLU A 22 -2.77 12.26 2.91
CA GLU A 22 -4.20 12.63 2.81
C GLU A 22 -5.07 11.59 2.08
N ALA A 23 -4.45 10.68 1.30
CA ALA A 23 -5.13 9.61 0.59
C ALA A 23 -5.08 8.27 1.34
N LEU A 24 -4.49 8.22 2.53
CA LEU A 24 -4.36 7.02 3.35
C LEU A 24 -5.63 6.77 4.18
N LEU A 25 -5.94 5.50 4.40
CA LEU A 25 -6.95 5.12 5.40
C LEU A 25 -6.36 5.20 6.81
N PRO A 26 -7.20 5.30 7.87
CA PRO A 26 -6.72 5.46 9.24
C PRO A 26 -5.68 4.42 9.70
N ASN A 27 -5.83 3.17 9.29
CA ASN A 27 -4.87 2.10 9.60
C ASN A 27 -3.54 2.24 8.84
N GLU A 28 -3.59 2.71 7.59
CA GLU A 28 -2.39 2.96 6.77
C GLU A 28 -1.63 4.18 7.29
N LEU A 29 -2.37 5.20 7.75
CA LEU A 29 -1.81 6.39 8.40
C LEU A 29 -1.13 6.05 9.73
N GLU A 30 -1.77 5.26 10.58
CA GLU A 30 -1.18 4.78 11.83
C GLU A 30 0.10 3.97 11.58
N MET A 31 0.10 3.12 10.55
CA MET A 31 1.27 2.37 10.12
C MET A 31 2.40 3.30 9.65
N LEU A 32 2.09 4.30 8.80
CA LEU A 32 3.06 5.28 8.34
C LEU A 32 3.73 6.02 9.51
N HIS A 33 2.94 6.53 10.46
CA HIS A 33 3.48 7.20 11.65
C HIS A 33 4.36 6.28 12.50
N SER A 34 3.96 5.02 12.66
CA SER A 34 4.74 4.02 13.39
C SER A 34 6.09 3.74 12.71
N LEU A 35 6.12 3.67 11.38
CA LEU A 35 7.35 3.47 10.62
C LEU A 35 8.26 4.71 10.65
N ILE A 36 7.70 5.92 10.56
CA ILE A 36 8.46 7.18 10.71
C ILE A 36 9.13 7.21 12.09
N ALA A 37 8.40 6.87 13.15
CA ALA A 37 8.95 6.84 14.50
C ALA A 37 10.02 5.74 14.66
N LYS A 38 9.76 4.53 14.13
CA LYS A 38 10.68 3.37 14.21
C LYS A 38 12.02 3.63 13.53
N TYR A 39 12.02 4.33 12.40
CA TYR A 39 13.21 4.58 11.58
C TYR A 39 13.71 6.03 11.63
N GLY A 40 13.41 6.75 12.73
CA GLY A 40 14.00 8.06 13.03
C GLY A 40 15.53 7.99 13.15
N GLU A 41 16.08 6.84 13.56
CA GLU A 41 17.51 6.53 13.54
C GLU A 41 17.78 5.27 12.70
N PRO A 42 18.91 5.17 11.98
CA PRO A 42 19.24 3.99 11.18
C PRO A 42 19.63 2.83 12.08
N LEU A 43 18.80 1.79 12.15
CA LEU A 43 19.04 0.59 12.96
C LEU A 43 19.38 -0.62 12.08
N ASP A 44 18.36 -1.38 11.71
CA ASP A 44 18.41 -2.47 10.75
C ASP A 44 17.00 -2.55 10.15
N LEU A 45 16.92 -2.63 8.82
CA LEU A 45 15.63 -2.71 8.14
C LEU A 45 15.00 -4.07 8.35
N ASP A 46 13.73 -4.05 8.74
CA ASP A 46 12.87 -5.22 8.67
C ASP A 46 12.29 -5.36 7.26
N PRO A 47 12.49 -6.50 6.56
CA PRO A 47 11.88 -6.75 5.26
C PRO A 47 10.34 -6.64 5.26
N PHE A 48 9.68 -6.90 6.40
CA PHE A 48 8.23 -6.75 6.51
C PHE A 48 7.79 -5.28 6.44
N ASP A 49 8.59 -4.35 6.97
CA ASP A 49 8.28 -2.92 6.95
C ASP A 49 8.39 -2.34 5.53
N VAL A 50 9.36 -2.83 4.75
CA VAL A 50 9.48 -2.50 3.32
C VAL A 50 8.21 -2.93 2.58
N THR A 51 7.79 -4.18 2.81
CA THR A 51 6.57 -4.74 2.20
C THR A 51 5.32 -3.95 2.61
N ALA A 52 5.24 -3.49 3.86
CA ALA A 52 4.13 -2.69 4.34
C ALA A 52 3.99 -1.37 3.57
N LEU A 53 5.09 -0.66 3.32
CA LEU A 53 5.09 0.58 2.52
C LEU A 53 4.69 0.32 1.06
N GLU A 54 5.18 -0.75 0.45
CA GLU A 54 4.78 -1.13 -0.91
C GLU A 54 3.27 -1.40 -1.01
N VAL A 55 2.69 -2.07 -0.01
CA VAL A 55 1.25 -2.32 0.05
C VAL A 55 0.47 -1.02 0.22
N ILE A 56 0.92 -0.09 1.06
CA ILE A 56 0.29 1.22 1.24
C ILE A 56 0.26 1.99 -0.09
N LEU A 57 1.41 2.11 -0.75
CA LEU A 57 1.52 2.81 -2.04
C LEU A 57 0.67 2.14 -3.12
N ARG A 58 0.70 0.82 -3.18
CA ARG A 58 -0.16 0.05 -4.10
C ARG A 58 -1.63 0.27 -3.82
N ASN A 59 -2.06 0.28 -2.56
CA ASN A 59 -3.47 0.52 -2.20
C ASN A 59 -3.92 1.91 -2.62
N VAL A 60 -3.06 2.92 -2.44
CA VAL A 60 -3.32 4.29 -2.93
C VAL A 60 -3.49 4.29 -4.46
N GLU A 61 -2.59 3.66 -5.20
CA GLU A 61 -2.68 3.57 -6.66
C GLU A 61 -3.90 2.77 -7.12
N VAL A 62 -4.22 1.66 -6.45
CA VAL A 62 -5.46 0.93 -6.66
C VAL A 62 -6.64 1.85 -6.43
N ARG A 63 -6.73 2.63 -5.34
CA ARG A 63 -7.84 3.56 -5.13
C ARG A 63 -7.92 4.68 -6.19
N LYS A 64 -6.79 5.11 -6.76
CA LYS A 64 -6.76 6.09 -7.85
C LYS A 64 -7.33 5.53 -9.16
N GLY A 65 -7.07 4.26 -9.48
CA GLY A 65 -7.54 3.59 -10.71
C GLY A 65 -8.80 2.71 -10.55
N TYR A 66 -9.14 2.33 -9.32
CA TYR A 66 -10.26 1.48 -8.94
C TYR A 66 -11.41 2.38 -8.48
N ARG A 67 -11.95 3.13 -9.43
CA ARG A 67 -13.34 3.59 -9.34
C ARG A 67 -14.15 2.55 -10.07
N ILE A 68 -14.95 1.75 -9.36
CA ILE A 68 -16.02 1.00 -10.00
C ILE A 68 -16.96 2.05 -10.59
N ASP A 69 -16.82 2.30 -11.89
CA ASP A 69 -17.75 3.13 -12.62
C ASP A 69 -18.92 2.21 -12.96
N VAL A 70 -20.00 2.29 -12.18
CA VAL A 70 -21.21 1.46 -12.36
C VAL A 70 -21.81 1.59 -13.76
N LYS A 71 -21.40 2.61 -14.55
CA LYS A 71 -21.79 2.82 -15.94
C LYS A 71 -20.81 2.23 -16.97
N LYS A 72 -19.54 2.02 -16.63
CA LYS A 72 -18.50 1.50 -17.54
C LYS A 72 -18.01 0.10 -17.20
N ASP A 73 -18.06 -0.27 -15.93
CA ASP A 73 -17.63 -1.56 -15.41
C ASP A 73 -18.87 -2.45 -15.25
N PRO A 74 -19.27 -3.22 -16.29
CA PRO A 74 -20.41 -4.12 -16.17
C PRO A 74 -20.13 -5.11 -15.04
N ALA A 75 -21.14 -5.32 -14.19
CA ALA A 75 -21.08 -6.37 -13.18
C ALA A 75 -20.67 -7.68 -13.87
N ARG A 76 -19.60 -8.33 -13.39
CA ARG A 76 -19.26 -9.68 -13.83
C ARG A 76 -20.37 -10.61 -13.36
N VAL A 77 -21.37 -10.81 -14.21
CA VAL A 77 -22.42 -11.81 -14.00
C VAL A 77 -21.76 -13.17 -14.15
N ILE A 78 -21.44 -13.79 -13.03
CA ILE A 78 -21.03 -15.20 -13.01
C ILE A 78 -22.33 -15.99 -13.17
N ASP A 79 -22.57 -16.49 -14.37
CA ASP A 79 -23.71 -17.34 -14.67
C ASP A 79 -23.41 -18.74 -14.09
N LEU A 80 -23.72 -18.91 -12.81
CA LEU A 80 -23.62 -20.22 -12.16
C LEU A 80 -24.70 -21.12 -12.76
N PRO A 81 -24.35 -22.31 -13.29
CA PRO A 81 -25.35 -23.24 -13.79
C PRO A 81 -26.29 -23.59 -12.64
N ARG A 82 -27.56 -23.21 -12.77
CA ARG A 82 -28.60 -23.63 -11.84
C ARG A 82 -28.78 -25.13 -12.00
N VAL A 83 -28.10 -25.91 -11.16
CA VAL A 83 -28.42 -27.33 -10.98
C VAL A 83 -29.81 -27.36 -10.35
N LYS A 84 -30.81 -27.75 -11.15
CA LYS A 84 -32.11 -28.16 -10.63
C LYS A 84 -31.95 -29.60 -10.15
N GLU A 85 -32.00 -29.81 -8.85
CA GLU A 85 -32.41 -31.09 -8.27
C GLU A 85 -33.93 -31.27 -8.44
#